data_AF-A0A3B3ZZY1-F1
#
_entry.id   AF-A0A3B3ZZY1-F1
#
_cell.length_a   1.000
_cell.length_b   1.000
_cell.length_c   1.000
_cell.angle_alpha   90.00
_cell.angle_beta   90.00
_cell.angle_gamma   90.00
#
_symmetry.space_group_name_H-M   'P 1'
#
loop_
_entity.id
_entity.type
_entity.pdbx_description
1 polymer ?
#
loop_
_entity_poly.entity_id
_entity_poly.type
_entity_poly.pdbx_seq_one_letter_code
_entity_poly.pdbx_strand_id
1 'polypeptide(L)'
;MHDEDTFIYLQMQHKLKKNMLCGTFEIVKLVAKTQQTPEEPKQPNSQTIISKTMHYEEPTQNQSNQATMTKRQYITKVFEITENVTTQLHSGSESGLNARKEVQATSAMFGGKSTTIAGVYVESSKKKLSFLEASEKGFLAKTYAVEFLEAQAATGRITDLAKGQILSVLEAVEKGIVDPALKNKLLEAEKAFTGYVYAGKKLSVFQAMQQRLIDRYRGKMYLEVQWSTGGLINPETGGRVPANTAIDQGLIDKDTLQNLYEPGSNNKAFHSLDTGQKAYYSEILKSCVFDIDGGVYLVPFGDRHLTRVSPTSSHRVCVVSSSQGSEMSAYEAFKKNYIDSSTYLALSKHESQWEEKYIVDANGKSMRIISDSKSGREICLEYALRQRFLEKSEFESYCSGVLSIYELAGVIFSRMVVVEDANSPIAGLWDVTSQKRVSIFQGCQQGFTDRATALRLLEAQACTGGICDPASGEKSRLSEAVKRGLVDEALAQQLQQFEQAYYGILNPQTGKMLSVSQAVQENLLPKDVGFRCIEFQLLTGGLVNPETQERVSFEEVMQSGLVDKVTAAVLKDEKFHTKCLACPKTKRKITFKEALERSVFDCHTGLRLLEATKLHPFGAKAMYHYILAYK
;
A
#
# COMPACT_ATOMS: atom_id res chain seq x y z
N MET A 1 -20.07 25.19 -13.61
CA MET A 1 -21.14 24.21 -13.88
C MET A 1 -20.57 22.87 -14.37
N HIS A 2 -19.47 22.39 -13.77
CA HIS A 2 -18.81 21.11 -14.14
C HIS A 2 -18.33 20.29 -12.92
N ASP A 3 -18.31 20.88 -11.71
CA ASP A 3 -17.95 20.15 -10.49
C ASP A 3 -19.08 19.25 -9.94
N GLU A 4 -20.35 19.66 -10.08
CA GLU A 4 -21.49 18.87 -9.59
C GLU A 4 -21.70 17.58 -10.38
N ASP A 5 -21.58 17.61 -11.71
CA ASP A 5 -21.72 16.41 -12.55
C ASP A 5 -20.61 15.38 -12.28
N THR A 6 -19.39 15.84 -12.01
CA THR A 6 -18.26 14.97 -11.65
C THR A 6 -18.48 14.32 -10.28
N PHE A 7 -19.03 15.07 -9.32
CA PHE A 7 -19.39 14.55 -8.00
C PHE A 7 -20.57 13.56 -8.07
N ILE A 8 -21.60 13.85 -8.87
CA ILE A 8 -22.74 12.96 -9.11
C ILE A 8 -22.27 11.68 -9.83
N TYR A 9 -21.37 11.78 -10.81
CA TYR A 9 -20.80 10.62 -11.51
C TYR A 9 -20.01 9.70 -10.55
N LEU A 10 -19.19 10.27 -9.67
CA LEU A 10 -18.45 9.50 -8.66
C LEU A 10 -19.37 8.90 -7.59
N GLN A 11 -20.41 9.63 -7.15
CA GLN A 11 -21.43 9.06 -6.27
C GLN A 11 -22.23 7.94 -6.96
N MET A 12 -22.58 8.07 -8.24
CA MET A 12 -23.23 7.01 -9.01
C MET A 12 -22.33 5.79 -9.16
N GLN A 13 -21.06 5.96 -9.54
CA GLN A 13 -20.06 4.87 -9.59
C GLN A 13 -19.96 4.13 -8.25
N HIS A 14 -19.90 4.86 -7.13
CA HIS A 14 -19.82 4.26 -5.79
C HIS A 14 -21.13 3.55 -5.39
N LYS A 15 -22.30 4.12 -5.73
CA LYS A 15 -23.62 3.52 -5.50
C LYS A 15 -23.87 2.30 -6.40
N LEU A 16 -23.33 2.29 -7.62
CA LEU A 16 -23.34 1.18 -8.56
C LEU A 16 -22.46 0.01 -8.08
N LYS A 17 -21.21 0.26 -7.67
CA LYS A 17 -20.35 -0.76 -7.03
C LYS A 17 -21.05 -1.37 -5.80
N LYS A 18 -21.65 -0.53 -4.95
CA LYS A 18 -22.37 -0.96 -3.74
C LYS A 18 -23.62 -1.79 -4.06
N ASN A 19 -24.37 -1.43 -5.11
CA ASN A 19 -25.56 -2.17 -5.52
C ASN A 19 -25.22 -3.49 -6.26
N MET A 20 -24.12 -3.56 -7.03
CA MET A 20 -23.66 -4.83 -7.60
C MET A 20 -23.24 -5.83 -6.52
N LEU A 21 -22.55 -5.37 -5.47
CA LEU A 21 -22.23 -6.19 -4.28
C LEU A 21 -23.46 -6.64 -3.48
N CYS A 22 -24.57 -5.89 -3.56
CA CYS A 22 -25.82 -6.24 -2.90
C CYS A 22 -26.63 -7.27 -3.72
N GLY A 23 -26.72 -7.08 -5.04
CA GLY A 23 -27.44 -7.98 -5.94
C GLY A 23 -26.81 -9.37 -6.06
N THR A 24 -25.48 -9.47 -6.08
CA THR A 24 -24.78 -10.76 -6.07
C THR A 24 -25.02 -11.55 -4.79
N PHE A 25 -25.20 -10.89 -3.64
CA PHE A 25 -25.43 -11.55 -2.35
C PHE A 25 -26.82 -12.18 -2.20
N GLU A 26 -27.88 -11.56 -2.72
CA GLU A 26 -29.22 -12.17 -2.71
C GLU A 26 -29.32 -13.38 -3.65
N ILE A 27 -28.59 -13.35 -4.78
CA ILE A 27 -28.46 -14.53 -5.67
C ILE A 27 -27.75 -15.68 -4.95
N VAL A 28 -26.68 -15.39 -4.19
CA VAL A 28 -26.00 -16.40 -3.35
C VAL A 28 -26.92 -16.95 -2.25
N LYS A 29 -27.78 -16.14 -1.61
CA LYS A 29 -28.79 -16.62 -0.64
C LYS A 29 -29.82 -17.55 -1.29
N LEU A 30 -30.24 -17.28 -2.52
CA LEU A 30 -31.16 -18.15 -3.28
C LEU A 30 -30.51 -19.48 -3.66
N VAL A 31 -29.28 -19.47 -4.17
CA VAL A 31 -28.52 -20.68 -4.52
C VAL A 31 -28.23 -21.55 -3.28
N ALA A 32 -27.92 -20.94 -2.13
CA ALA A 32 -27.72 -21.65 -0.87
C ALA A 32 -29.00 -22.34 -0.35
N LYS A 33 -30.18 -21.73 -0.55
CA LYS A 33 -31.46 -22.35 -0.18
C LYS A 33 -31.81 -23.56 -1.07
N THR A 34 -31.53 -23.50 -2.37
CA THR A 34 -31.79 -24.63 -3.28
C THR A 34 -30.87 -25.83 -3.04
N GLN A 35 -29.76 -25.67 -2.34
CA GLN A 35 -28.83 -26.77 -1.98
C GLN A 35 -29.18 -27.49 -0.67
N GLN A 36 -30.22 -27.06 0.06
CA GLN A 36 -30.61 -27.62 1.36
C GLN A 36 -31.85 -28.53 1.34
N THR A 37 -32.47 -28.76 0.18
CA THR A 37 -33.63 -29.65 0.01
C THR A 37 -33.35 -30.75 -1.00
N PRO A 38 -33.46 -32.05 -0.64
CA PRO A 38 -33.16 -33.17 -1.52
C PRO A 38 -34.36 -33.57 -2.39
N GLU A 39 -34.93 -32.62 -3.14
CA GLU A 39 -35.94 -32.88 -4.18
C GLU A 39 -35.56 -32.16 -5.48
N GLU A 40 -35.79 -32.82 -6.62
CA GLU A 40 -35.51 -32.24 -7.94
C GLU A 40 -36.39 -31.00 -8.18
N PRO A 41 -35.81 -29.81 -8.44
CA PRO A 41 -36.60 -28.60 -8.64
C PRO A 41 -37.20 -28.57 -10.04
N LYS A 42 -38.52 -28.81 -10.13
CA LYS A 42 -39.32 -28.37 -11.29
C LYS A 42 -39.18 -26.85 -11.42
N GLN A 43 -38.83 -26.37 -12.61
CA GLN A 43 -38.62 -24.94 -12.87
C GLN A 43 -39.86 -24.11 -12.49
N PRO A 44 -39.73 -23.05 -11.67
CA PRO A 44 -40.83 -22.13 -11.41
C PRO A 44 -41.06 -21.23 -12.62
N ASN A 45 -42.29 -21.22 -13.14
CA ASN A 45 -42.65 -20.49 -14.35
C ASN A 45 -42.54 -18.96 -14.13
N SER A 46 -41.83 -18.26 -15.02
CA SER A 46 -41.36 -16.88 -14.83
C SER A 46 -42.47 -15.82 -14.67
N GLN A 47 -43.70 -16.12 -15.09
CA GLN A 47 -44.86 -15.24 -14.93
C GLN A 47 -45.30 -15.03 -13.45
N THR A 48 -45.04 -16.00 -12.56
CA THR A 48 -45.52 -15.98 -11.16
C THR A 48 -44.74 -15.02 -10.26
N ILE A 49 -43.52 -14.62 -10.67
CA ILE A 49 -42.67 -13.68 -9.91
C ILE A 49 -42.99 -12.23 -10.31
N ILE A 50 -43.33 -12.00 -11.58
CA ILE A 50 -43.66 -10.69 -12.14
C ILE A 50 -44.92 -10.10 -11.47
N SER A 51 -45.92 -10.94 -11.16
CA SER A 51 -47.20 -10.50 -10.59
C SER A 51 -47.15 -10.06 -9.13
N LYS A 52 -46.11 -10.43 -8.35
CA LYS A 52 -46.02 -10.13 -6.91
C LYS A 52 -45.29 -8.82 -6.55
N THR A 53 -44.76 -8.08 -7.54
CA THR A 53 -43.73 -7.06 -7.27
C THR A 53 -44.13 -5.62 -7.67
N MET A 54 -45.32 -5.40 -8.22
CA MET A 54 -45.69 -4.10 -8.82
C MET A 54 -47.09 -3.59 -8.39
N HIS A 55 -47.10 -2.67 -7.43
CA HIS A 55 -48.19 -1.72 -7.19
C HIS A 55 -47.57 -0.37 -6.78
N TYR A 56 -47.53 0.59 -7.72
CA TYR A 56 -48.02 1.96 -7.58
C TYR A 56 -47.78 2.76 -8.87
N GLU A 57 -48.57 3.82 -9.06
CA GLU A 57 -48.77 4.54 -10.33
C GLU A 57 -47.76 5.69 -10.57
N GLU A 58 -47.62 6.11 -11.84
CA GLU A 58 -46.82 7.27 -12.27
C GLU A 58 -47.59 8.60 -12.10
N PRO A 59 -46.87 9.72 -11.89
CA PRO A 59 -47.30 11.03 -12.38
C PRO A 59 -46.55 11.46 -13.65
N THR A 60 -47.28 12.16 -14.50
CA THR A 60 -47.07 12.52 -15.91
C THR A 60 -45.85 13.37 -16.28
N GLN A 61 -45.53 13.29 -17.59
CA GLN A 61 -44.37 13.82 -18.33
C GLN A 61 -44.16 15.35 -18.33
N ASN A 62 -42.89 15.75 -18.54
CA ASN A 62 -42.28 16.85 -19.32
C ASN A 62 -40.88 17.13 -18.70
N GLN A 63 -39.73 17.43 -19.34
CA GLN A 63 -39.18 17.52 -20.72
C GLN A 63 -37.63 17.41 -20.59
N SER A 64 -36.78 17.16 -21.61
CA SER A 64 -36.92 16.66 -22.99
C SER A 64 -35.54 16.24 -23.56
N ASN A 65 -35.49 15.17 -24.36
CA ASN A 65 -34.44 14.80 -25.33
C ASN A 65 -32.95 15.12 -25.03
N GLN A 66 -32.35 14.38 -24.10
CA GLN A 66 -31.06 13.73 -24.35
C GLN A 66 -31.24 12.22 -24.06
N ALA A 67 -30.35 11.36 -24.56
CA ALA A 67 -30.57 9.90 -24.64
C ALA A 67 -30.67 9.20 -23.26
N THR A 68 -31.82 9.29 -22.62
CA THR A 68 -32.11 8.65 -21.33
C THR A 68 -32.50 7.20 -21.54
N MET A 69 -31.63 6.24 -21.19
CA MET A 69 -32.04 4.84 -21.05
C MET A 69 -33.21 4.78 -20.06
N THR A 70 -34.37 4.30 -20.50
CA THR A 70 -35.49 4.13 -19.58
C THR A 70 -35.16 3.06 -18.55
N LYS A 71 -35.65 3.23 -17.32
CA LYS A 71 -35.38 2.32 -16.19
C LYS A 71 -35.67 0.85 -16.54
N ARG A 72 -36.66 0.61 -17.41
CA ARG A 72 -37.02 -0.71 -17.97
C ARG A 72 -35.92 -1.30 -18.86
N GLN A 73 -35.35 -0.51 -19.78
CA GLN A 73 -34.21 -0.93 -20.61
C GLN A 73 -32.95 -1.17 -19.78
N TYR A 74 -32.72 -0.38 -18.72
CA TYR A 74 -31.60 -0.61 -17.80
C TYR A 74 -31.80 -1.89 -16.99
N ILE A 75 -33.02 -2.16 -16.51
CA ILE A 75 -33.36 -3.42 -15.84
C ILE A 75 -33.19 -4.62 -16.77
N THR A 76 -33.63 -4.55 -18.04
CA THR A 76 -33.38 -5.64 -19.02
C THR A 76 -31.89 -5.89 -19.22
N LYS A 77 -31.08 -4.84 -19.39
CA LYS A 77 -29.62 -4.98 -19.56
C LYS A 77 -28.93 -5.51 -18.30
N VAL A 78 -29.40 -5.13 -17.11
CA VAL A 78 -28.94 -5.69 -15.83
C VAL A 78 -29.41 -7.14 -15.67
N PHE A 79 -30.59 -7.52 -16.18
CA PHE A 79 -31.07 -8.91 -16.18
C PHE A 79 -30.23 -9.77 -17.13
N GLU A 80 -29.92 -9.30 -18.34
CA GLU A 80 -28.99 -9.98 -19.28
C GLU A 80 -27.59 -10.14 -18.67
N ILE A 81 -27.08 -9.13 -17.97
CA ILE A 81 -25.80 -9.24 -17.23
C ILE A 81 -25.91 -10.23 -16.08
N THR A 82 -27.05 -10.25 -15.37
CA THR A 82 -27.28 -11.15 -14.23
C THR A 82 -27.44 -12.61 -14.67
N GLU A 83 -28.16 -12.85 -15.77
CA GLU A 83 -28.37 -14.17 -16.39
C GLU A 83 -27.08 -14.69 -17.04
N ASN A 84 -26.27 -13.80 -17.64
CA ASN A 84 -24.90 -14.13 -18.01
C ASN A 84 -24.03 -14.46 -16.79
N VAL A 85 -24.13 -13.74 -15.67
CA VAL A 85 -23.36 -14.05 -14.45
C VAL A 85 -23.81 -15.38 -13.81
N THR A 86 -25.11 -15.70 -13.78
CA THR A 86 -25.59 -16.98 -13.25
C THR A 86 -25.24 -18.17 -14.14
N THR A 87 -25.21 -17.99 -15.47
CA THR A 87 -24.70 -19.03 -16.39
C THR A 87 -23.16 -19.14 -16.33
N GLN A 88 -22.43 -18.03 -16.16
CA GLN A 88 -20.98 -18.01 -15.98
C GLN A 88 -20.49 -18.63 -14.66
N LEU A 89 -21.30 -18.57 -13.60
CA LEU A 89 -21.05 -19.30 -12.35
C LEU A 89 -21.10 -20.83 -12.53
N HIS A 90 -21.79 -21.33 -13.56
CA HIS A 90 -21.87 -22.75 -13.92
C HIS A 90 -20.89 -23.17 -15.02
N SER A 91 -20.32 -22.23 -15.80
CA SER A 91 -19.42 -22.54 -16.93
C SER A 91 -17.92 -22.32 -16.67
N GLY A 92 -17.53 -21.82 -15.50
CA GLY A 92 -16.12 -21.83 -15.06
C GLY A 92 -15.20 -20.78 -15.71
N SER A 93 -15.72 -19.61 -16.05
CA SER A 93 -14.92 -18.51 -16.64
C SER A 93 -13.99 -17.80 -15.63
N GLU A 94 -12.94 -17.16 -16.15
CA GLU A 94 -11.82 -16.55 -15.39
C GLU A 94 -12.29 -15.55 -14.32
N SER A 95 -13.28 -14.70 -14.63
CA SER A 95 -13.89 -13.74 -13.69
C SER A 95 -14.51 -14.42 -12.46
N GLY A 96 -15.13 -15.59 -12.66
CA GLY A 96 -15.78 -16.37 -11.61
C GLY A 96 -14.79 -17.12 -10.71
N LEU A 97 -13.63 -17.50 -11.24
CA LEU A 97 -12.54 -18.12 -10.48
C LEU A 97 -11.86 -17.13 -9.51
N ASN A 98 -11.60 -15.90 -9.97
CA ASN A 98 -11.08 -14.84 -9.10
C ASN A 98 -12.09 -14.50 -8.00
N ALA A 99 -13.37 -14.34 -8.33
CA ALA A 99 -14.42 -14.16 -7.33
C ALA A 99 -14.53 -15.36 -6.35
N ARG A 100 -14.43 -16.62 -6.83
CA ARG A 100 -14.41 -17.80 -5.95
C ARG A 100 -13.21 -17.82 -5.02
N LYS A 101 -12.01 -17.46 -5.49
CA LYS A 101 -10.80 -17.39 -4.66
C LYS A 101 -10.85 -16.23 -3.66
N GLU A 102 -11.42 -15.08 -4.02
CA GLU A 102 -11.66 -13.99 -3.08
C GLU A 102 -12.71 -14.34 -2.02
N VAL A 103 -13.79 -15.04 -2.42
CA VAL A 103 -14.82 -15.55 -1.51
C VAL A 103 -14.29 -16.68 -0.62
N GLN A 104 -13.41 -17.56 -1.13
CA GLN A 104 -12.71 -18.55 -0.30
C GLN A 104 -11.69 -17.90 0.64
N ALA A 105 -10.96 -16.87 0.21
CA ALA A 105 -10.02 -16.14 1.07
C ALA A 105 -10.72 -15.32 2.17
N THR A 106 -11.88 -14.72 1.86
CA THR A 106 -12.72 -14.11 2.90
C THR A 106 -13.33 -15.18 3.80
N SER A 107 -13.88 -16.26 3.26
CA SER A 107 -14.39 -17.40 4.06
C SER A 107 -13.31 -17.99 5.00
N ALA A 108 -12.06 -18.14 4.54
CA ALA A 108 -10.93 -18.55 5.38
C ALA A 108 -10.58 -17.51 6.46
N MET A 109 -10.72 -16.21 6.17
CA MET A 109 -10.57 -15.14 7.16
C MET A 109 -11.67 -15.16 8.24
N PHE A 110 -12.86 -15.69 7.93
CA PHE A 110 -13.98 -15.86 8.87
C PHE A 110 -14.02 -17.25 9.55
N GLY A 111 -13.31 -18.25 9.02
CA GLY A 111 -13.27 -19.63 9.54
C GLY A 111 -11.92 -20.08 10.14
N GLY A 112 -10.89 -19.23 10.12
CA GLY A 112 -9.52 -19.56 10.53
C GLY A 112 -9.17 -19.34 12.02
N LYS A 113 -7.90 -19.61 12.37
CA LYS A 113 -7.32 -19.34 13.70
C LYS A 113 -7.42 -17.85 14.07
N SER A 114 -7.44 -17.54 15.36
CA SER A 114 -7.55 -16.15 15.83
C SER A 114 -6.39 -15.30 15.35
N THR A 115 -6.68 -14.21 14.65
CA THR A 115 -5.70 -13.21 14.15
C THR A 115 -5.34 -12.17 15.20
N THR A 116 -5.64 -12.45 16.48
CA THR A 116 -5.37 -11.57 17.61
C THR A 116 -3.87 -11.56 17.93
N ILE A 117 -3.37 -10.41 18.40
CA ILE A 117 -1.97 -10.23 18.78
C ILE A 117 -1.70 -11.01 20.07
N ALA A 118 -0.72 -11.93 20.03
CA ALA A 118 -0.43 -12.86 21.10
C ALA A 118 0.58 -12.35 22.14
N GLY A 119 1.48 -11.47 21.73
CA GLY A 119 2.57 -10.96 22.58
C GLY A 119 3.51 -10.01 21.84
N VAL A 120 4.75 -9.93 22.31
CA VAL A 120 5.79 -9.01 21.82
C VAL A 120 6.95 -9.80 21.22
N TYR A 121 7.49 -9.32 20.10
CA TYR A 121 8.76 -9.78 19.52
C TYR A 121 9.85 -8.75 19.84
N VAL A 122 10.80 -9.11 20.70
CA VAL A 122 11.88 -8.21 21.13
C VAL A 122 13.06 -8.34 20.17
N GLU A 123 13.23 -7.33 19.31
CA GLU A 123 14.15 -7.36 18.19
C GLU A 123 15.61 -7.65 18.60
N SER A 124 16.09 -6.99 19.66
CA SER A 124 17.49 -7.09 20.12
C SER A 124 17.85 -8.49 20.58
N SER A 125 16.87 -9.27 21.04
CA SER A 125 17.04 -10.66 21.50
C SER A 125 16.57 -11.71 20.48
N LYS A 126 15.82 -11.28 19.45
CA LYS A 126 15.07 -12.10 18.49
C LYS A 126 14.06 -13.07 19.11
N LYS A 127 13.66 -12.86 20.38
CA LYS A 127 12.73 -13.73 21.14
C LYS A 127 11.32 -13.15 21.22
N LYS A 128 10.35 -14.05 21.35
CA LYS A 128 8.96 -13.71 21.73
C LYS A 128 8.79 -13.70 23.25
N LEU A 129 7.92 -12.82 23.74
CA LEU A 129 7.52 -12.69 25.15
C LEU A 129 6.00 -12.48 25.24
N SER A 130 5.35 -13.04 26.27
CA SER A 130 3.96 -12.70 26.57
C SER A 130 3.86 -11.25 27.06
N PHE A 131 2.66 -10.67 27.02
CA PHE A 131 2.46 -9.29 27.47
C PHE A 131 2.82 -9.06 28.94
N LEU A 132 2.60 -10.04 29.82
CA LEU A 132 2.97 -9.94 31.24
C LEU A 132 4.48 -10.03 31.42
N GLU A 133 5.16 -11.05 30.87
CA GLU A 133 6.63 -11.17 30.93
C GLU A 133 7.35 -9.95 30.32
N ALA A 134 6.81 -9.41 29.21
CA ALA A 134 7.36 -8.23 28.57
C ALA A 134 7.14 -6.97 29.42
N SER A 135 6.07 -6.92 30.22
CA SER A 135 5.87 -5.83 31.18
C SER A 135 6.77 -5.94 32.41
N GLU A 136 6.96 -7.15 32.96
CA GLU A 136 7.88 -7.41 34.07
C GLU A 136 9.33 -7.07 33.71
N LYS A 137 9.72 -7.32 32.45
CA LYS A 137 11.04 -6.97 31.90
C LYS A 137 11.15 -5.51 31.42
N GLY A 138 10.10 -4.70 31.59
CA GLY A 138 10.11 -3.27 31.28
C GLY A 138 9.98 -2.90 29.80
N PHE A 139 9.68 -3.83 28.90
CA PHE A 139 9.45 -3.55 27.47
C PHE A 139 8.11 -2.84 27.21
N LEU A 140 7.13 -2.97 28.12
CA LEU A 140 5.90 -2.16 28.08
C LEU A 140 5.28 -1.92 29.47
N ALA A 141 4.46 -0.88 29.57
CA ALA A 141 3.71 -0.60 30.80
C ALA A 141 2.65 -1.68 31.08
N LYS A 142 2.45 -2.02 32.37
CA LYS A 142 1.46 -3.05 32.78
C LYS A 142 0.04 -2.70 32.34
N THR A 143 -0.28 -1.41 32.18
CA THR A 143 -1.54 -0.94 31.58
C THR A 143 -1.72 -1.43 30.15
N TYR A 144 -0.69 -1.31 29.29
CA TYR A 144 -0.75 -1.72 27.89
C TYR A 144 -0.81 -3.24 27.76
N ALA A 145 -0.13 -3.97 28.65
CA ALA A 145 -0.23 -5.44 28.71
C ALA A 145 -1.67 -5.89 28.94
N VAL A 146 -2.37 -5.21 29.84
CA VAL A 146 -3.79 -5.50 30.13
C VAL A 146 -4.70 -5.07 28.97
N GLU A 147 -4.43 -3.97 28.26
CA GLU A 147 -5.17 -3.58 27.04
C GLU A 147 -5.17 -4.72 26.00
N PHE A 148 -4.00 -5.32 25.70
CA PHE A 148 -3.92 -6.43 24.75
C PHE A 148 -4.54 -7.74 25.28
N LEU A 149 -4.45 -8.02 26.59
CA LEU A 149 -5.14 -9.17 27.19
C LEU A 149 -6.67 -9.01 27.18
N GLU A 150 -7.19 -7.79 27.35
CA GLU A 150 -8.61 -7.48 27.16
C GLU A 150 -9.03 -7.67 25.70
N ALA A 151 -8.17 -7.33 24.72
CA ALA A 151 -8.41 -7.61 23.30
C ALA A 151 -8.46 -9.12 22.99
N GLN A 152 -7.54 -9.92 23.57
CA GLN A 152 -7.57 -11.38 23.50
C GLN A 152 -8.87 -11.95 24.07
N ALA A 153 -9.21 -11.60 25.32
CA ALA A 153 -10.44 -12.01 25.98
C ALA A 153 -11.69 -11.59 25.18
N ALA A 154 -11.73 -10.37 24.62
CA ALA A 154 -12.86 -9.89 23.83
C ALA A 154 -13.05 -10.60 22.47
N THR A 155 -12.05 -11.35 22.02
CA THR A 155 -12.12 -12.32 20.91
C THR A 155 -12.32 -13.77 21.38
N GLY A 156 -12.53 -13.96 22.68
CA GLY A 156 -12.90 -15.22 23.35
C GLY A 156 -11.74 -16.10 23.81
N ARG A 157 -10.50 -15.62 23.68
CA ARG A 157 -9.33 -16.49 23.52
C ARG A 157 -8.06 -15.83 24.04
N ILE A 158 -7.56 -16.28 25.19
CA ILE A 158 -6.21 -15.99 25.66
C ILE A 158 -5.24 -16.97 24.97
N THR A 159 -4.07 -16.48 24.56
CA THR A 159 -3.07 -17.30 23.86
C THR A 159 -1.91 -17.69 24.78
N ASP A 160 -1.71 -19.00 24.97
CA ASP A 160 -0.46 -19.55 25.51
C ASP A 160 0.64 -19.38 24.46
N LEU A 161 1.50 -18.38 24.65
CA LEU A 161 2.54 -18.03 23.68
C LEU A 161 3.64 -19.10 23.54
N ALA A 162 3.85 -19.91 24.57
CA ALA A 162 4.86 -20.96 24.58
C ALA A 162 4.41 -22.19 23.77
N LYS A 163 3.11 -22.53 23.83
CA LYS A 163 2.54 -23.73 23.19
C LYS A 163 1.66 -23.44 21.97
N GLY A 164 1.38 -22.17 21.66
CA GLY A 164 0.38 -21.79 20.64
C GLY A 164 -1.04 -22.22 21.01
N GLN A 165 -1.31 -22.56 22.28
CA GLN A 165 -2.64 -23.01 22.72
C GLN A 165 -3.58 -21.82 22.91
N ILE A 166 -4.85 -22.08 22.60
CA ILE A 166 -5.95 -21.12 22.74
C ILE A 166 -6.79 -21.55 23.94
N LEU A 167 -7.02 -20.64 24.88
CA LEU A 167 -7.61 -20.91 26.19
C LEU A 167 -8.70 -19.89 26.53
N SER A 168 -9.69 -20.31 27.32
CA SER A 168 -10.55 -19.39 28.06
C SER A 168 -9.77 -18.62 29.14
N VAL A 169 -10.34 -17.54 29.65
CA VAL A 169 -9.74 -16.75 30.74
C VAL A 169 -9.55 -17.60 32.01
N LEU A 170 -10.46 -18.54 32.30
CA LEU A 170 -10.34 -19.43 33.46
C LEU A 170 -9.15 -20.38 33.32
N GLU A 171 -9.05 -21.09 32.20
CA GLU A 171 -7.94 -22.02 31.92
C GLU A 171 -6.58 -21.30 31.88
N ALA A 172 -6.55 -20.06 31.39
CA ALA A 172 -5.33 -19.25 31.37
C ALA A 172 -4.85 -18.85 32.78
N VAL A 173 -5.77 -18.56 33.70
CA VAL A 173 -5.45 -18.31 35.12
C VAL A 173 -4.99 -19.60 35.81
N GLU A 174 -5.66 -20.72 35.56
CA GLU A 174 -5.29 -22.04 36.13
C GLU A 174 -3.90 -22.51 35.67
N LYS A 175 -3.53 -22.22 34.42
CA LYS A 175 -2.19 -22.50 33.87
C LYS A 175 -1.13 -21.45 34.23
N GLY A 176 -1.48 -20.40 34.99
CA GLY A 176 -0.55 -19.34 35.39
C GLY A 176 -0.10 -18.39 34.27
N ILE A 177 -0.81 -18.38 33.14
CA ILE A 177 -0.54 -17.47 31.99
C ILE A 177 -1.08 -16.06 32.28
N VAL A 178 -2.09 -15.95 33.16
CA VAL A 178 -2.73 -14.70 33.57
C VAL A 178 -2.72 -14.58 35.09
N ASP A 179 -2.28 -13.43 35.61
CA ASP A 179 -2.39 -13.07 37.03
C ASP A 179 -3.82 -13.29 37.56
N PRO A 180 -4.02 -13.99 38.69
CA PRO A 180 -5.35 -14.13 39.31
C PRO A 180 -6.02 -12.78 39.62
N ALA A 181 -5.23 -11.71 39.83
CA ALA A 181 -5.72 -10.34 40.02
C ALA A 181 -6.42 -9.76 38.77
N LEU A 182 -6.07 -10.23 37.57
CA LEU A 182 -6.68 -9.80 36.31
C LEU A 182 -7.92 -10.62 35.93
N LYS A 183 -8.15 -11.78 36.56
CA LYS A 183 -9.24 -12.73 36.27
C LYS A 183 -10.58 -12.04 36.02
N ASN A 184 -11.07 -11.27 37.00
CA ASN A 184 -12.39 -10.63 36.91
C ASN A 184 -12.45 -9.62 35.75
N LYS A 185 -11.38 -8.85 35.53
CA LYS A 185 -11.33 -7.86 34.44
C LYS A 185 -11.39 -8.54 33.07
N LEU A 186 -10.65 -9.64 32.88
CA LEU A 186 -10.64 -10.38 31.63
C LEU A 186 -11.94 -11.18 31.42
N LEU A 187 -12.59 -11.69 32.47
CA LEU A 187 -13.92 -12.32 32.37
C LEU A 187 -14.99 -11.32 31.91
N GLU A 188 -14.93 -10.05 32.36
CA GLU A 188 -15.82 -9.00 31.81
C GLU A 188 -15.56 -8.72 30.32
N ALA A 189 -14.30 -8.80 29.87
CA ALA A 189 -13.97 -8.70 28.45
C ALA A 189 -14.43 -9.95 27.65
N GLU A 190 -14.32 -11.15 28.21
CA GLU A 190 -14.73 -12.42 27.59
C GLU A 190 -16.24 -12.50 27.27
N LYS A 191 -17.07 -11.71 27.96
CA LYS A 191 -18.49 -11.51 27.61
C LYS A 191 -18.70 -10.94 26.20
N ALA A 192 -17.72 -10.23 25.65
CA ALA A 192 -17.78 -9.77 24.26
C ALA A 192 -17.77 -10.91 23.22
N PHE A 193 -17.25 -12.08 23.59
CA PHE A 193 -17.32 -13.31 22.78
C PHE A 193 -18.44 -14.25 23.24
N THR A 194 -18.55 -14.51 24.55
CA THR A 194 -19.51 -15.50 25.09
C THR A 194 -20.97 -15.03 25.13
N GLY A 195 -21.18 -13.70 25.09
CA GLY A 195 -22.47 -13.01 25.09
C GLY A 195 -22.84 -12.40 26.44
N TYR A 196 -23.40 -11.19 26.41
CA TYR A 196 -23.95 -10.55 27.60
C TYR A 196 -25.34 -11.12 27.88
N VAL A 197 -25.49 -11.92 28.94
CA VAL A 197 -26.77 -12.54 29.29
C VAL A 197 -27.72 -11.50 29.87
N TYR A 198 -28.83 -11.23 29.17
CA TYR A 198 -29.87 -10.30 29.60
C TYR A 198 -31.25 -10.80 29.19
N ALA A 199 -32.20 -10.82 30.12
CA ALA A 199 -33.56 -11.34 29.92
C ALA A 199 -33.59 -12.74 29.24
N GLY A 200 -32.65 -13.63 29.63
CA GLY A 200 -32.52 -14.99 29.08
C GLY A 200 -31.88 -15.09 27.68
N LYS A 201 -31.51 -13.96 27.04
CA LYS A 201 -30.85 -13.92 25.73
C LYS A 201 -29.37 -13.58 25.86
N LYS A 202 -28.55 -14.02 24.90
CA LYS A 202 -27.15 -13.61 24.76
C LYS A 202 -27.05 -12.44 23.80
N LEU A 203 -26.70 -11.26 24.32
CA LEU A 203 -26.55 -10.05 23.51
C LEU A 203 -25.12 -9.90 22.97
N SER A 204 -24.99 -9.40 21.74
CA SER A 204 -23.69 -8.96 21.19
C SER A 204 -23.16 -7.72 21.93
N VAL A 205 -21.90 -7.35 21.69
CA VAL A 205 -21.30 -6.13 22.28
C VAL A 205 -22.14 -4.88 22.01
N PHE A 206 -22.58 -4.69 20.76
CA PHE A 206 -23.38 -3.54 20.36
C PHE A 206 -24.77 -3.54 21.03
N GLN A 207 -25.42 -4.69 21.08
CA GLN A 207 -26.72 -4.84 21.74
C GLN A 207 -26.59 -4.60 23.26
N ALA A 208 -25.50 -5.06 23.88
CA ALA A 208 -25.17 -4.78 25.27
C ALA A 208 -24.90 -3.29 25.53
N MET A 209 -24.26 -2.57 24.60
CA MET A 209 -24.12 -1.10 24.67
C MET A 209 -25.47 -0.38 24.62
N GLN A 210 -26.40 -0.84 23.77
CA GLN A 210 -27.77 -0.29 23.70
C GLN A 210 -28.53 -0.50 25.02
N GLN A 211 -28.41 -1.69 25.61
CA GLN A 211 -28.98 -2.01 26.93
C GLN A 211 -28.17 -1.46 28.12
N ARG A 212 -27.09 -0.70 27.87
CA ARG A 212 -26.19 -0.09 28.88
C ARG A 212 -25.53 -1.11 29.84
N LEU A 213 -25.39 -2.36 29.41
CA LEU A 213 -24.69 -3.43 30.16
C LEU A 213 -23.17 -3.27 30.10
N ILE A 214 -22.68 -2.53 29.10
CA ILE A 214 -21.28 -2.14 28.92
C ILE A 214 -21.24 -0.66 28.55
N ASP A 215 -20.20 0.05 29.03
CA ASP A 215 -19.98 1.44 28.67
C ASP A 215 -19.61 1.61 27.18
N ARG A 216 -19.91 2.78 26.61
CA ARG A 216 -19.68 3.01 25.17
C ARG A 216 -18.21 2.99 24.76
N TYR A 217 -17.27 3.26 25.68
CA TYR A 217 -15.84 3.27 25.37
C TYR A 217 -15.32 1.84 25.19
N ARG A 218 -15.54 0.97 26.19
CA ARG A 218 -15.18 -0.46 26.08
C ARG A 218 -15.95 -1.17 24.98
N GLY A 219 -17.24 -0.86 24.83
CA GLY A 219 -18.06 -1.44 23.76
C GLY A 219 -17.51 -1.13 22.37
N LYS A 220 -17.14 0.13 22.07
CA LYS A 220 -16.48 0.48 20.81
C LYS A 220 -15.10 -0.17 20.65
N MET A 221 -14.30 -0.20 21.73
CA MET A 221 -12.99 -0.88 21.73
C MET A 221 -13.11 -2.37 21.36
N TYR A 222 -14.05 -3.10 21.96
CA TYR A 222 -14.25 -4.52 21.62
C TYR A 222 -14.78 -4.71 20.20
N LEU A 223 -15.72 -3.88 19.72
CA LEU A 223 -16.16 -3.90 18.33
C LEU A 223 -15.00 -3.64 17.36
N GLU A 224 -14.09 -2.72 17.69
CA GLU A 224 -12.88 -2.40 16.90
C GLU A 224 -11.92 -3.60 16.81
N VAL A 225 -11.64 -4.26 17.93
CA VAL A 225 -10.81 -5.46 17.98
C VAL A 225 -11.44 -6.61 17.19
N GLN A 226 -12.73 -6.89 17.40
CA GLN A 226 -13.45 -7.96 16.70
C GLN A 226 -13.42 -7.72 15.19
N TRP A 227 -13.79 -6.52 14.77
CA TRP A 227 -13.72 -6.10 13.36
C TRP A 227 -12.33 -6.30 12.75
N SER A 228 -11.30 -5.79 13.42
CA SER A 228 -9.90 -5.88 12.98
C SER A 228 -9.37 -7.32 12.89
N THR A 229 -9.94 -8.24 13.68
CA THR A 229 -9.52 -9.65 13.76
C THR A 229 -10.41 -10.59 12.92
N GLY A 230 -11.08 -10.06 11.89
CA GLY A 230 -11.89 -10.86 10.96
C GLY A 230 -13.39 -10.87 11.26
N GLY A 231 -13.97 -9.73 11.64
CA GLY A 231 -15.43 -9.58 11.75
C GLY A 231 -16.01 -9.78 13.14
N LEU A 232 -17.25 -9.32 13.30
CA LEU A 232 -17.94 -9.22 14.59
C LEU A 232 -18.39 -10.59 15.10
N ILE A 233 -18.43 -10.78 16.41
CA ILE A 233 -18.84 -12.06 17.00
C ILE A 233 -20.36 -12.08 17.20
N ASN A 234 -21.00 -13.16 16.72
CA ASN A 234 -22.35 -13.52 17.10
C ASN A 234 -22.27 -14.50 18.30
N PRO A 235 -22.69 -14.10 19.52
CA PRO A 235 -22.56 -14.94 20.71
C PRO A 235 -23.59 -16.07 20.81
N GLU A 236 -24.62 -16.07 19.96
CA GLU A 236 -25.57 -17.20 19.85
C GLU A 236 -24.97 -18.36 19.07
N THR A 237 -24.21 -18.07 17.99
CA THR A 237 -23.54 -19.09 17.17
C THR A 237 -22.09 -19.36 17.60
N GLY A 238 -21.47 -18.46 18.36
CA GLY A 238 -20.03 -18.47 18.68
C GLY A 238 -19.12 -18.17 17.49
N GLY A 239 -19.69 -17.82 16.33
CA GLY A 239 -18.97 -17.58 15.08
C GLY A 239 -18.74 -16.09 14.80
N ARG A 240 -17.74 -15.81 13.95
CA ARG A 240 -17.54 -14.47 13.38
C ARG A 240 -18.44 -14.27 12.16
N VAL A 241 -18.97 -13.06 12.01
CA VAL A 241 -19.82 -12.65 10.88
C VAL A 241 -19.21 -11.48 10.12
N PRO A 242 -19.30 -11.46 8.78
CA PRO A 242 -18.95 -10.30 7.96
C PRO A 242 -19.83 -9.08 8.25
N ALA A 243 -19.36 -7.88 7.87
CA ALA A 243 -20.05 -6.60 8.08
C ALA A 243 -21.54 -6.60 7.71
N ASN A 244 -21.83 -6.98 6.47
CA ASN A 244 -23.18 -6.86 5.92
C ASN A 244 -24.13 -7.81 6.66
N THR A 245 -23.67 -9.05 6.90
CA THR A 245 -24.37 -10.03 7.73
C THR A 245 -24.58 -9.54 9.16
N ALA A 246 -23.60 -8.85 9.76
CA ALA A 246 -23.73 -8.29 11.10
C ALA A 246 -24.74 -7.13 11.18
N ILE A 247 -24.83 -6.31 10.14
CA ILE A 247 -25.85 -5.26 10.01
C ILE A 247 -27.24 -5.90 9.82
N ASP A 248 -27.36 -6.86 8.89
CA ASP A 248 -28.61 -7.60 8.63
C ASP A 248 -29.15 -8.32 9.88
N GLN A 249 -28.25 -8.83 10.73
CA GLN A 249 -28.57 -9.49 12.00
C GLN A 249 -28.74 -8.53 13.20
N GLY A 250 -28.58 -7.21 13.01
CA GLY A 250 -28.66 -6.24 14.11
C GLY A 250 -27.57 -6.40 15.18
N LEU A 251 -26.42 -6.98 14.81
CA LEU A 251 -25.25 -7.16 15.67
C LEU A 251 -24.36 -5.91 15.69
N ILE A 252 -24.53 -5.00 14.74
CA ILE A 252 -24.06 -3.60 14.74
C ILE A 252 -24.99 -2.77 13.87
N ASP A 253 -25.14 -1.47 14.13
CA ASP A 253 -25.75 -0.56 13.15
C ASP A 253 -24.73 -0.02 12.14
N LYS A 254 -25.24 0.48 11.02
CA LYS A 254 -24.42 1.00 9.92
C LYS A 254 -23.59 2.20 10.34
N ASP A 255 -24.12 3.08 11.18
CA ASP A 255 -23.48 4.34 11.54
C ASP A 255 -22.33 4.11 12.54
N THR A 256 -22.51 3.23 13.53
CA THR A 256 -21.44 2.81 14.45
C THR A 256 -20.31 2.11 13.69
N LEU A 257 -20.63 1.29 12.68
CA LEU A 257 -19.61 0.64 11.84
C LEU A 257 -18.81 1.66 11.01
N GLN A 258 -19.49 2.61 10.35
CA GLN A 258 -18.83 3.64 9.56
C GLN A 258 -17.92 4.52 10.45
N ASN A 259 -18.39 4.84 11.65
CA ASN A 259 -17.73 5.80 12.54
C ASN A 259 -16.78 5.12 13.56
N LEU A 260 -16.39 3.86 13.31
CA LEU A 260 -15.53 3.04 14.19
C LEU A 260 -14.06 3.48 14.18
N TYR A 261 -13.62 4.18 13.12
CA TYR A 261 -12.25 4.70 12.97
C TYR A 261 -12.18 6.23 12.84
N GLU A 262 -13.32 6.91 12.98
CA GLU A 262 -13.37 8.38 12.94
C GLU A 262 -12.87 8.98 14.26
N PRO A 263 -11.85 9.86 14.26
CA PRO A 263 -11.28 10.44 15.48
C PRO A 263 -12.25 11.24 16.36
N GLY A 264 -13.41 11.65 15.83
CA GLY A 264 -14.47 12.33 16.59
C GLY A 264 -15.54 11.40 17.17
N SER A 265 -15.58 10.12 16.75
CA SER A 265 -16.57 9.14 17.19
C SER A 265 -15.95 8.04 18.06
N ASN A 266 -14.81 7.49 17.64
CA ASN A 266 -14.10 6.46 18.40
C ASN A 266 -12.72 6.97 18.81
N ASN A 267 -12.41 6.82 20.10
CA ASN A 267 -11.10 7.17 20.61
C ASN A 267 -10.17 5.98 20.41
N LYS A 268 -8.96 6.25 19.90
CA LYS A 268 -7.86 5.28 19.86
C LYS A 268 -7.63 4.70 21.27
N ALA A 269 -7.92 3.41 21.42
CA ALA A 269 -8.06 2.76 22.72
C ALA A 269 -6.79 2.03 23.20
N PHE A 270 -5.84 1.79 22.29
CA PHE A 270 -4.58 1.09 22.54
C PHE A 270 -3.40 2.05 22.45
N HIS A 271 -2.22 1.61 22.90
CA HIS A 271 -0.98 2.36 22.76
C HIS A 271 0.02 1.61 21.88
N SER A 272 0.64 2.32 20.94
CA SER A 272 1.70 1.76 20.10
C SER A 272 2.98 1.58 20.93
N LEU A 273 3.56 0.38 20.92
CA LEU A 273 4.70 0.04 21.78
C LEU A 273 6.00 0.78 21.42
N ASP A 274 6.11 1.27 20.19
CA ASP A 274 7.26 2.00 19.66
C ASP A 274 7.32 3.48 20.08
N THR A 275 6.17 4.12 20.21
CA THR A 275 6.02 5.58 20.35
C THR A 275 5.23 6.00 21.59
N GLY A 276 4.57 5.06 22.27
CA GLY A 276 3.63 5.31 23.36
C GLY A 276 2.38 6.09 22.95
N GLN A 277 2.21 6.42 21.66
CA GLN A 277 1.07 7.17 21.16
C GLN A 277 -0.17 6.29 21.07
N LYS A 278 -1.34 6.91 21.26
CA LYS A 278 -2.60 6.20 21.08
C LYS A 278 -2.77 5.74 19.63
N ALA A 279 -3.14 4.49 19.47
CA ALA A 279 -3.34 3.80 18.20
C ALA A 279 -4.68 3.06 18.17
N TYR A 280 -5.20 2.85 16.96
CA TYR A 280 -6.23 1.84 16.73
C TYR A 280 -5.59 0.45 16.75
N TYR A 281 -6.33 -0.55 17.21
CA TYR A 281 -5.90 -1.94 17.17
C TYR A 281 -5.53 -2.37 15.74
N SER A 282 -6.28 -1.91 14.73
CA SER A 282 -5.94 -2.16 13.32
C SER A 282 -4.62 -1.52 12.86
N GLU A 283 -4.17 -0.43 13.47
CA GLU A 283 -2.86 0.20 13.21
C GLU A 283 -1.72 -0.60 13.84
N ILE A 284 -1.94 -1.15 15.04
CA ILE A 284 -0.94 -1.99 15.71
C ILE A 284 -0.83 -3.35 15.00
N LEU A 285 -1.95 -3.99 14.68
CA LEU A 285 -1.97 -5.23 13.90
C LEU A 285 -1.27 -5.06 12.54
N LYS A 286 -1.32 -3.84 11.96
CA LYS A 286 -0.57 -3.50 10.73
C LYS A 286 0.95 -3.57 10.87
N SER A 287 1.46 -3.35 12.08
CA SER A 287 2.87 -3.40 12.45
C SER A 287 3.35 -4.75 12.96
N CYS A 288 2.45 -5.74 13.10
CA CYS A 288 2.83 -7.05 13.65
C CYS A 288 3.65 -7.91 12.67
N VAL A 289 4.47 -8.79 13.26
CA VAL A 289 5.13 -9.91 12.59
C VAL A 289 4.43 -11.22 12.96
N PHE A 290 4.46 -12.21 12.07
CA PHE A 290 3.91 -13.54 12.31
C PHE A 290 5.00 -14.52 12.74
N ASP A 291 4.89 -15.08 13.94
CA ASP A 291 5.82 -16.09 14.47
C ASP A 291 5.39 -17.49 14.03
N ILE A 292 6.22 -18.17 13.22
CA ILE A 292 5.91 -19.52 12.74
C ILE A 292 5.99 -20.59 13.84
N ASP A 293 6.79 -20.35 14.89
CA ASP A 293 6.94 -21.29 16.00
C ASP A 293 5.67 -21.41 16.86
N GLY A 294 4.92 -20.32 17.02
CA GLY A 294 3.62 -20.29 17.72
C GLY A 294 2.40 -20.25 16.79
N GLY A 295 2.57 -19.86 15.53
CA GLY A 295 1.47 -19.59 14.59
C GLY A 295 0.65 -18.35 14.96
N VAL A 296 1.31 -17.28 15.41
CA VAL A 296 0.69 -16.12 16.08
C VAL A 296 1.26 -14.77 15.64
N TYR A 297 0.48 -13.69 15.79
CA TYR A 297 0.95 -12.32 15.56
C TYR A 297 1.62 -11.74 16.80
N LEU A 298 2.77 -11.06 16.63
CA LEU A 298 3.52 -10.38 17.68
C LEU A 298 3.74 -8.91 17.31
N VAL A 299 3.63 -8.00 18.29
CA VAL A 299 4.06 -6.61 18.09
C VAL A 299 5.59 -6.57 18.15
N PRO A 300 6.31 -6.05 17.14
CA PRO A 300 7.75 -5.87 17.25
C PRO A 300 8.08 -4.72 18.20
N PHE A 301 9.13 -4.91 19.00
CA PHE A 301 9.71 -3.90 19.88
C PHE A 301 11.23 -3.85 19.67
N GLY A 302 11.76 -2.68 19.31
CA GLY A 302 13.17 -2.47 19.00
C GLY A 302 13.41 -1.20 18.18
N ASP A 303 14.68 -0.85 17.98
CA ASP A 303 15.08 0.37 17.28
C ASP A 303 14.86 0.30 15.77
N ARG A 304 14.87 -0.90 15.15
CA ARG A 304 14.53 -1.06 13.74
C ARG A 304 13.03 -1.28 13.61
N HIS A 305 12.37 -0.37 12.89
CA HIS A 305 10.98 -0.52 12.49
C HIS A 305 10.83 -1.64 11.43
N LEU A 306 10.82 -2.91 11.87
CA LEU A 306 10.79 -4.14 11.05
C LEU A 306 9.74 -4.11 9.92
N THR A 307 8.58 -3.56 10.24
CA THR A 307 7.41 -3.49 9.37
C THR A 307 7.27 -2.15 8.64
N ARG A 308 8.30 -1.30 8.61
CA ARG A 308 8.33 -0.07 7.82
C ARG A 308 8.94 -0.37 6.45
N VAL A 309 8.29 0.07 5.38
CA VAL A 309 8.91 -0.01 4.04
C VAL A 309 10.08 0.98 4.01
N SER A 310 11.21 0.54 3.46
CA SER A 310 12.39 1.35 3.21
C SER A 310 12.70 1.37 1.71
N PRO A 311 13.23 2.47 1.15
CA PRO A 311 13.81 2.43 -0.18
C PRO A 311 15.03 1.48 -0.23
N THR A 312 15.73 1.25 0.89
CA THR A 312 16.91 0.37 0.94
C THR A 312 16.59 -1.11 1.21
N SER A 313 15.32 -1.49 1.39
CA SER A 313 14.95 -2.89 1.70
C SER A 313 13.89 -3.41 0.73
N SER A 314 14.24 -4.48 0.01
CA SER A 314 13.35 -5.12 -0.98
C SER A 314 12.08 -5.67 -0.34
N HIS A 315 12.19 -6.16 0.89
CA HIS A 315 11.11 -6.81 1.63
C HIS A 315 10.88 -6.20 3.01
N ARG A 316 9.63 -6.24 3.45
CA ARG A 316 9.22 -6.00 4.84
C ARG A 316 9.44 -7.28 5.64
N VAL A 317 9.94 -7.19 6.87
CA VAL A 317 9.98 -8.35 7.76
C VAL A 317 8.57 -8.58 8.28
N CYS A 318 7.98 -9.70 7.87
CA CYS A 318 6.58 -10.02 8.15
C CYS A 318 6.43 -11.36 8.84
N VAL A 319 7.43 -12.23 8.70
CA VAL A 319 7.46 -13.56 9.30
C VAL A 319 8.76 -13.71 10.07
N VAL A 320 8.69 -14.30 11.26
CA VAL A 320 9.84 -14.56 12.12
C VAL A 320 9.79 -16.00 12.66
N SER A 321 10.96 -16.56 12.96
CA SER A 321 11.08 -17.69 13.87
C SER A 321 11.73 -17.20 15.15
N SER A 322 10.96 -17.13 16.24
CA SER A 322 11.46 -16.80 17.56
C SER A 322 12.34 -17.89 18.17
N SER A 323 12.29 -19.13 17.67
CA SER A 323 13.18 -20.22 18.10
C SER A 323 14.56 -20.15 17.43
N GLN A 324 14.61 -19.80 16.14
CA GLN A 324 15.86 -19.70 15.36
C GLN A 324 16.44 -18.28 15.31
N GLY A 325 15.66 -17.27 15.73
CA GLY A 325 15.99 -15.85 15.60
C GLY A 325 15.98 -15.33 14.17
N SER A 326 15.37 -16.07 13.22
CA SER A 326 15.35 -15.71 11.80
C SER A 326 14.19 -14.78 11.46
N GLU A 327 14.44 -13.89 10.49
CA GLU A 327 13.48 -12.91 9.95
C GLU A 327 13.34 -13.14 8.45
N MET A 328 12.12 -13.05 7.92
CA MET A 328 11.87 -13.25 6.49
C MET A 328 10.61 -12.53 6.00
N SER A 329 10.51 -12.40 4.68
CA SER A 329 9.28 -11.98 3.99
C SER A 329 8.20 -13.07 4.04
N ALA A 330 6.94 -12.68 3.80
CA ALA A 330 5.85 -13.64 3.66
C ALA A 330 6.11 -14.65 2.52
N TYR A 331 6.72 -14.21 1.41
CA TYR A 331 6.97 -15.08 0.26
C TYR A 331 8.08 -16.11 0.53
N GLU A 332 9.15 -15.73 1.23
CA GLU A 332 10.20 -16.69 1.63
C GLU A 332 9.66 -17.75 2.60
N ALA A 333 8.81 -17.36 3.56
CA ALA A 333 8.15 -18.29 4.46
C ALA A 333 7.23 -19.27 3.70
N PHE A 334 6.46 -18.77 2.74
CA PHE A 334 5.59 -19.57 1.88
C PHE A 334 6.40 -20.54 1.01
N LYS A 335 7.45 -20.06 0.34
CA LYS A 335 8.36 -20.87 -0.49
C LYS A 335 9.09 -21.97 0.30
N LYS A 336 9.34 -21.73 1.60
CA LYS A 336 9.90 -22.73 2.53
C LYS A 336 8.85 -23.67 3.15
N ASN A 337 7.57 -23.52 2.79
CA ASN A 337 6.42 -24.22 3.38
C ASN A 337 6.26 -24.02 4.91
N TYR A 338 6.75 -22.90 5.44
CA TYR A 338 6.56 -22.53 6.86
C TYR A 338 5.19 -21.90 7.14
N ILE A 339 4.54 -21.37 6.10
CA ILE A 339 3.15 -20.89 6.14
C ILE A 339 2.37 -21.45 4.95
N ASP A 340 1.07 -21.65 5.12
CA ASP A 340 0.18 -22.05 4.04
C ASP A 340 -0.19 -20.87 3.11
N SER A 341 -0.78 -21.19 1.95
CA SER A 341 -1.22 -20.20 0.95
C SER A 341 -2.25 -19.20 1.51
N SER A 342 -3.11 -19.62 2.45
CA SER A 342 -4.12 -18.71 3.03
C SER A 342 -3.48 -17.65 3.94
N THR A 343 -2.48 -18.06 4.73
CA THR A 343 -1.67 -17.21 5.58
C THR A 343 -0.79 -16.28 4.74
N TYR A 344 -0.16 -16.80 3.68
CA TYR A 344 0.60 -16.01 2.72
C TYR A 344 -0.25 -14.90 2.08
N LEU A 345 -1.45 -15.24 1.58
CA LEU A 345 -2.37 -14.27 0.97
C LEU A 345 -2.87 -13.23 1.98
N ALA A 346 -3.12 -13.61 3.24
CA ALA A 346 -3.51 -12.69 4.29
C ALA A 346 -2.40 -11.66 4.59
N LEU A 347 -1.15 -12.11 4.78
CA LEU A 347 0.01 -11.25 4.98
C LEU A 347 0.28 -10.35 3.76
N SER A 348 0.19 -10.90 2.54
CA SER A 348 0.49 -10.15 1.31
C SER A 348 -0.52 -9.04 1.01
N LYS A 349 -1.83 -9.30 1.20
CA LYS A 349 -2.92 -8.28 1.12
C LYS A 349 -2.77 -7.21 2.19
N HIS A 350 -2.25 -7.61 3.35
CA HIS A 350 -1.97 -6.70 4.43
C HIS A 350 -0.81 -5.74 4.07
N GLU A 351 0.29 -6.28 3.53
CA GLU A 351 1.50 -5.55 3.12
C GLU A 351 1.28 -4.61 1.93
N SER A 352 0.66 -5.11 0.86
CA SER A 352 0.62 -4.48 -0.47
C SER A 352 -0.82 -4.32 -0.96
N GLN A 353 -1.03 -3.55 -2.03
CA GLN A 353 -2.29 -3.47 -2.75
C GLN A 353 -1.96 -3.43 -4.24
N TRP A 354 -1.70 -4.62 -4.79
CA TRP A 354 -1.37 -4.83 -6.19
C TRP A 354 -2.61 -4.75 -7.09
N GLU A 355 -2.51 -3.95 -8.13
CA GLU A 355 -3.53 -3.75 -9.17
C GLU A 355 -2.87 -3.85 -10.55
N GLU A 356 -3.48 -4.60 -11.47
CA GLU A 356 -3.02 -4.71 -12.87
C GLU A 356 -3.57 -3.55 -13.72
N LYS A 357 -2.70 -3.01 -14.57
CA LYS A 357 -2.95 -1.95 -15.54
C LYS A 357 -2.46 -2.40 -16.92
N TYR A 358 -3.12 -1.89 -17.95
CA TYR A 358 -2.70 -2.04 -19.34
C TYR A 358 -2.20 -0.69 -19.85
N ILE A 359 -0.97 -0.65 -20.35
CA ILE A 359 -0.44 0.50 -21.08
C ILE A 359 -0.13 0.10 -22.52
N VAL A 360 -0.05 1.08 -23.41
CA VAL A 360 0.42 0.87 -24.79
C VAL A 360 1.77 1.56 -24.91
N ASP A 361 2.79 0.83 -25.38
CA ASP A 361 4.12 1.39 -25.59
C ASP A 361 4.18 2.35 -26.80
N ALA A 362 5.31 3.03 -26.97
CA ALA A 362 5.52 3.95 -28.09
C ALA A 362 5.42 3.31 -29.50
N ASN A 363 5.44 1.97 -29.59
CA ASN A 363 5.29 1.20 -30.82
C ASN A 363 3.87 0.64 -31.03
N GLY A 364 2.91 1.00 -30.16
CA GLY A 364 1.54 0.49 -30.23
C GLY A 364 1.34 -0.89 -29.59
N LYS A 365 2.33 -1.45 -28.91
CA LYS A 365 2.22 -2.76 -28.26
C LYS A 365 1.59 -2.62 -26.87
N SER A 366 0.55 -3.39 -26.60
CA SER A 366 -0.03 -3.51 -25.26
C SER A 366 0.93 -4.24 -24.30
N MET A 367 1.13 -3.67 -23.12
CA MET A 367 2.02 -4.15 -22.07
C MET A 367 1.26 -4.17 -20.74
N ARG A 368 1.49 -5.19 -19.92
CA ARG A 368 0.88 -5.36 -18.60
C ARG A 368 1.80 -4.85 -17.51
N ILE A 369 1.26 -4.00 -16.66
CA ILE A 369 1.95 -3.49 -15.47
C ILE A 369 1.16 -3.88 -14.24
N ILE A 370 1.81 -4.56 -13.30
CA ILE A 370 1.28 -4.68 -11.93
C ILE A 370 1.84 -3.53 -11.09
N SER A 371 0.98 -2.91 -10.29
CA SER A 371 1.31 -1.70 -9.51
C SER A 371 0.85 -1.83 -8.07
N ASP A 372 1.74 -1.58 -7.10
CA ASP A 372 1.39 -1.50 -5.69
C ASP A 372 1.08 -0.05 -5.30
N SER A 373 -0.20 0.23 -5.08
CA SER A 373 -0.65 1.57 -4.73
C SER A 373 -0.10 2.09 -3.39
N LYS A 374 0.30 1.19 -2.47
CA LYS A 374 0.92 1.54 -1.17
C LYS A 374 2.37 2.01 -1.34
N SER A 375 3.29 1.15 -1.80
CA SER A 375 4.71 1.50 -1.92
C SER A 375 5.06 2.33 -3.16
N GLY A 376 4.15 2.40 -4.14
CA GLY A 376 4.39 3.05 -5.43
C GLY A 376 5.34 2.28 -6.34
N ARG A 377 5.48 0.96 -6.17
CA ARG A 377 6.25 0.09 -7.09
C ARG A 377 5.39 -0.28 -8.29
N GLU A 378 5.98 -0.27 -9.48
CA GLU A 378 5.39 -0.81 -10.71
C GLU A 378 6.34 -1.82 -11.37
N ILE A 379 5.77 -2.85 -12.00
CA ILE A 379 6.50 -3.92 -12.68
C ILE A 379 5.83 -4.23 -14.02
N CYS A 380 6.57 -4.07 -15.12
CA CYS A 380 6.13 -4.54 -16.43
C CYS A 380 6.37 -6.04 -16.58
N LEU A 381 5.30 -6.82 -16.82
CA LEU A 381 5.38 -8.27 -16.92
C LEU A 381 6.14 -8.73 -18.17
N GLU A 382 5.98 -8.05 -19.30
CA GLU A 382 6.75 -8.30 -20.52
C GLU A 382 8.23 -7.89 -20.41
N TYR A 383 8.60 -7.05 -19.43
CA TYR A 383 10.00 -6.84 -19.05
C TYR A 383 10.51 -7.99 -18.16
N ALA A 384 9.75 -8.38 -17.14
CA ALA A 384 10.10 -9.50 -16.26
C ALA A 384 10.30 -10.82 -17.02
N LEU A 385 9.48 -11.08 -18.06
CA LEU A 385 9.65 -12.22 -18.99
C LEU A 385 10.95 -12.12 -19.79
N ARG A 386 11.29 -10.93 -20.33
CA ARG A 386 12.53 -10.73 -21.10
C ARG A 386 13.78 -10.93 -20.25
N GLN A 387 13.77 -10.44 -19.00
CA GLN A 387 14.86 -10.61 -18.04
C GLN A 387 14.86 -11.98 -17.33
N ARG A 388 13.89 -12.86 -17.61
CA ARG A 388 13.70 -14.16 -16.96
C ARG A 388 13.51 -14.10 -15.43
N PHE A 389 13.04 -12.97 -14.91
CA PHE A 389 12.51 -12.90 -13.53
C PHE A 389 11.16 -13.61 -13.43
N LEU A 390 10.44 -13.70 -14.55
CA LEU A 390 9.20 -14.45 -14.72
C LEU A 390 9.35 -15.48 -15.84
N GLU A 391 8.85 -16.70 -15.63
CA GLU A 391 8.78 -17.74 -16.64
C GLU A 391 7.44 -17.73 -17.40
N LYS A 392 7.43 -18.27 -18.63
CA LYS A 392 6.22 -18.29 -19.48
C LYS A 392 5.08 -19.09 -18.85
N SER A 393 5.39 -20.21 -18.20
CA SER A 393 4.47 -21.08 -17.46
C SER A 393 3.82 -20.38 -16.26
N GLU A 394 4.58 -19.59 -15.52
CA GLU A 394 4.10 -18.81 -14.37
C GLU A 394 3.19 -17.66 -14.82
N PHE A 395 3.54 -17.01 -15.94
CA PHE A 395 2.71 -15.99 -16.58
C PHE A 395 1.40 -16.57 -17.13
N GLU A 396 1.43 -17.74 -17.75
CA GLU A 396 0.23 -18.47 -18.19
C GLU A 396 -0.64 -18.90 -16.99
N SER A 397 0.00 -19.31 -15.89
CA SER A 397 -0.67 -19.63 -14.61
C SER A 397 -1.32 -18.39 -13.98
N TYR A 398 -0.70 -17.21 -14.12
CA TYR A 398 -1.30 -15.94 -13.71
C TYR A 398 -2.49 -15.54 -14.59
N CYS A 399 -2.33 -15.61 -15.92
CA CYS A 399 -3.39 -15.26 -16.87
C CYS A 399 -4.66 -16.11 -16.65
N SER A 400 -4.48 -17.42 -16.41
CA SER A 400 -5.58 -18.36 -16.10
C SER A 400 -6.14 -18.24 -14.67
N GLY A 401 -5.65 -17.29 -13.86
CA GLY A 401 -6.07 -17.08 -12.48
C GLY A 401 -5.67 -18.20 -11.52
N VAL A 402 -4.77 -19.11 -11.92
CA VAL A 402 -4.21 -20.15 -11.04
C VAL A 402 -3.27 -19.52 -10.01
N LEU A 403 -2.36 -18.67 -10.46
CA LEU A 403 -1.44 -17.87 -9.64
C LEU A 403 -2.07 -16.51 -9.32
N SER A 404 -2.04 -16.09 -8.06
CA SER A 404 -2.51 -14.75 -7.68
C SER A 404 -1.47 -13.66 -8.01
N ILE A 405 -1.93 -12.40 -8.10
CA ILE A 405 -1.05 -11.24 -8.32
C ILE A 405 0.01 -11.08 -7.21
N TYR A 406 -0.30 -11.52 -5.98
CA TYR A 406 0.63 -11.51 -4.86
C TYR A 406 1.72 -12.56 -5.02
N GLU A 407 1.35 -13.80 -5.39
CA GLU A 407 2.31 -14.87 -5.67
C GLU A 407 3.19 -14.52 -6.88
N LEU A 408 2.61 -13.93 -7.94
CA LEU A 408 3.34 -13.42 -9.11
C LEU A 408 4.39 -12.37 -8.71
N ALA A 409 4.00 -11.37 -7.91
CA ALA A 409 4.93 -10.36 -7.42
C ALA A 409 6.04 -11.00 -6.57
N GLY A 410 5.71 -11.94 -5.69
CA GLY A 410 6.67 -12.69 -4.88
C GLY A 410 7.67 -13.49 -5.72
N VAL A 411 7.21 -14.20 -6.75
CA VAL A 411 8.05 -14.90 -7.73
C VAL A 411 9.07 -13.93 -8.34
N ILE A 412 8.59 -12.80 -8.88
CA ILE A 412 9.44 -11.80 -9.54
C ILE A 412 10.47 -11.24 -8.56
N PHE A 413 10.06 -10.76 -7.37
CA PHE A 413 11.00 -10.20 -6.38
C PHE A 413 12.02 -11.22 -5.86
N SER A 414 11.69 -12.52 -5.85
CA SER A 414 12.62 -13.57 -5.43
C SER A 414 13.71 -13.91 -6.47
N ARG A 415 13.55 -13.43 -7.71
CA ARG A 415 14.52 -13.61 -8.82
C ARG A 415 15.14 -12.29 -9.33
N MET A 416 14.49 -11.16 -9.06
CA MET A 416 14.91 -9.84 -9.51
C MET A 416 16.17 -9.38 -8.76
N VAL A 417 17.30 -9.29 -9.46
CA VAL A 417 18.54 -8.72 -8.95
C VAL A 417 18.59 -7.26 -9.37
N VAL A 418 18.49 -6.36 -8.39
CA VAL A 418 18.58 -4.91 -8.61
C VAL A 418 20.01 -4.45 -8.33
N VAL A 419 20.61 -3.78 -9.30
CA VAL A 419 21.97 -3.23 -9.20
C VAL A 419 21.86 -1.72 -9.03
N GLU A 420 22.65 -1.15 -8.13
CA GLU A 420 22.72 0.31 -7.93
C GLU A 420 23.28 0.99 -9.18
N ASP A 421 22.52 1.90 -9.78
CA ASP A 421 22.99 2.73 -10.90
C ASP A 421 23.90 3.83 -10.34
N ALA A 422 25.21 3.57 -10.30
CA ALA A 422 26.21 4.54 -9.84
C ALA A 422 26.09 5.92 -10.52
N ASN A 423 25.61 5.94 -11.77
CA ASN A 423 25.42 7.12 -12.60
C ASN A 423 23.99 7.71 -12.50
N SER A 424 23.19 7.25 -11.53
CA SER A 424 21.83 7.73 -11.31
C SER A 424 21.85 9.19 -10.82
N PRO A 425 21.10 10.11 -11.45
CA PRO A 425 20.74 11.38 -10.82
C PRO A 425 19.72 11.13 -9.69
N ILE A 426 19.29 12.17 -8.98
CA ILE A 426 18.11 12.05 -8.09
C ILE A 426 16.88 11.75 -8.95
N ALA A 427 16.47 10.48 -9.01
CA ALA A 427 15.38 9.99 -9.84
C ALA A 427 13.99 10.34 -9.28
N GLY A 428 13.87 10.41 -7.95
CA GLY A 428 12.60 10.67 -7.29
C GLY A 428 12.75 11.07 -5.83
N LEU A 429 11.62 11.22 -5.18
CA LEU A 429 11.51 11.46 -3.75
C LEU A 429 10.99 10.22 -3.03
N TRP A 430 11.48 9.99 -1.82
CA TRP A 430 10.90 9.03 -0.88
C TRP A 430 10.09 9.81 0.18
N ASP A 431 8.77 9.70 0.17
CA ASP A 431 7.96 10.26 1.26
C ASP A 431 8.11 9.40 2.51
N VAL A 432 8.81 9.94 3.51
CA VAL A 432 9.04 9.28 4.81
C VAL A 432 7.74 9.06 5.57
N THR A 433 6.70 9.87 5.34
CA THR A 433 5.40 9.78 6.04
C THR A 433 4.50 8.70 5.43
N SER A 434 4.25 8.73 4.11
CA SER A 434 3.42 7.71 3.44
C SER A 434 4.17 6.43 3.04
N GLN A 435 5.50 6.41 3.16
CA GLN A 435 6.38 5.29 2.77
C GLN A 435 6.22 4.92 1.28
N LYS A 436 6.25 5.95 0.43
CA LYS A 436 5.94 5.84 -1.00
C LYS A 436 6.96 6.57 -1.88
N ARG A 437 7.21 6.01 -3.06
CA ARG A 437 7.99 6.64 -4.15
C ARG A 437 7.14 7.69 -4.84
N VAL A 438 7.71 8.88 -5.06
CA VAL A 438 7.03 10.02 -5.71
C VAL A 438 7.98 10.60 -6.77
N SER A 439 7.50 10.82 -8.00
CA SER A 439 8.32 11.47 -9.03
C SER A 439 8.62 12.92 -8.65
N ILE A 440 9.70 13.52 -9.18
CA ILE A 440 10.06 14.91 -8.84
C ILE A 440 8.92 15.90 -9.15
N PHE A 441 8.23 15.71 -10.27
CA PHE A 441 7.10 16.53 -10.68
C PHE A 441 5.88 16.36 -9.78
N GLN A 442 5.49 15.12 -9.45
CA GLN A 442 4.44 14.85 -8.46
C GLN A 442 4.82 15.42 -7.08
N GLY A 443 6.10 15.36 -6.71
CA GLY A 443 6.65 15.94 -5.49
C GLY A 443 6.48 17.45 -5.43
N CYS A 444 6.65 18.14 -6.56
CA CYS A 444 6.36 19.57 -6.71
C CYS A 444 4.85 19.85 -6.56
N GLN A 445 4.01 19.12 -7.30
CA GLN A 445 2.54 19.27 -7.26
C GLN A 445 1.95 19.04 -5.86
N GLN A 446 2.52 18.11 -5.10
CA GLN A 446 2.06 17.74 -3.75
C GLN A 446 2.73 18.53 -2.62
N GLY A 447 3.63 19.47 -2.93
CA GLY A 447 4.26 20.37 -1.94
C GLY A 447 5.39 19.74 -1.11
N PHE A 448 6.01 18.66 -1.58
CA PHE A 448 7.23 18.10 -0.96
C PHE A 448 8.45 18.97 -1.23
N THR A 449 8.54 19.55 -2.42
CA THR A 449 9.64 20.39 -2.90
C THR A 449 9.11 21.64 -3.62
N ASP A 450 9.92 22.69 -3.73
CA ASP A 450 9.58 23.91 -4.47
C ASP A 450 9.84 23.77 -5.99
N ARG A 451 9.20 24.64 -6.80
CA ARG A 451 9.31 24.57 -8.28
C ARG A 451 10.74 24.75 -8.78
N ALA A 452 11.56 25.57 -8.11
CA ALA A 452 12.95 25.80 -8.51
C ALA A 452 13.81 24.55 -8.30
N THR A 453 13.63 23.89 -7.15
CA THR A 453 14.30 22.63 -6.81
C THR A 453 13.83 21.50 -7.72
N ALA A 454 12.52 21.39 -7.97
CA ALA A 454 11.96 20.41 -8.91
C ALA A 454 12.53 20.58 -10.32
N LEU A 455 12.57 21.82 -10.83
CA LEU A 455 13.18 22.14 -12.12
C LEU A 455 14.66 21.73 -12.14
N ARG A 456 15.47 22.12 -11.15
CA ARG A 456 16.91 21.76 -11.11
C ARG A 456 17.16 20.25 -11.06
N LEU A 457 16.32 19.48 -10.36
CA LEU A 457 16.43 18.02 -10.35
C LEU A 457 16.01 17.39 -11.70
N LEU A 458 15.00 17.94 -12.37
CA LEU A 458 14.58 17.48 -13.71
C LEU A 458 15.54 17.92 -14.83
N GLU A 459 16.18 19.10 -14.71
CA GLU A 459 17.31 19.53 -15.55
C GLU A 459 18.42 18.47 -15.50
N ALA A 460 18.80 18.06 -14.29
CA ALA A 460 19.80 17.02 -14.08
C ALA A 460 19.38 15.65 -14.66
N GLN A 461 18.12 15.22 -14.49
CA GLN A 461 17.63 13.98 -15.09
C GLN A 461 17.71 14.02 -16.63
N ALA A 462 17.19 15.09 -17.24
CA ALA A 462 17.16 15.26 -18.68
C ALA A 462 18.57 15.19 -19.31
N CYS A 463 19.59 15.80 -18.68
CA CYS A 463 20.95 15.79 -19.20
C CYS A 463 21.83 14.59 -18.81
N THR A 464 21.31 13.59 -18.07
CA THR A 464 22.10 12.43 -17.56
C THR A 464 21.50 11.05 -17.85
N GLY A 465 20.39 10.99 -18.60
CA GLY A 465 19.75 9.72 -18.97
C GLY A 465 18.30 9.82 -19.43
N GLY A 466 17.66 10.98 -19.22
CA GLY A 466 16.23 11.17 -19.43
C GLY A 466 15.45 11.24 -18.11
N ILE A 467 14.17 11.59 -18.20
CA ILE A 467 13.29 11.73 -17.04
C ILE A 467 13.07 10.37 -16.41
N CYS A 468 13.32 10.27 -15.12
CA CYS A 468 13.26 9.03 -14.36
C CYS A 468 11.86 8.81 -13.79
N ASP A 469 11.32 7.61 -13.98
CA ASP A 469 10.18 7.12 -13.23
C ASP A 469 10.65 6.30 -12.02
N PRO A 470 10.53 6.79 -10.77
CA PRO A 470 10.91 6.01 -9.60
C PRO A 470 9.96 4.84 -9.32
N ALA A 471 8.79 4.74 -9.97
CA ALA A 471 7.87 3.63 -9.76
C ALA A 471 8.28 2.37 -10.52
N SER A 472 8.61 2.51 -11.81
CA SER A 472 9.06 1.42 -12.70
C SER A 472 10.58 1.27 -12.81
N GLY A 473 11.35 2.33 -12.53
CA GLY A 473 12.79 2.40 -12.77
C GLY A 473 13.18 2.78 -14.21
N GLU A 474 12.22 3.02 -15.10
CA GLU A 474 12.50 3.41 -16.49
C GLU A 474 12.97 4.88 -16.58
N LYS A 475 13.93 5.14 -17.48
CA LYS A 475 14.31 6.49 -17.92
C LYS A 475 13.73 6.76 -19.30
N SER A 476 13.04 7.88 -19.46
CA SER A 476 12.26 8.22 -20.67
C SER A 476 12.68 9.56 -21.28
N ARG A 477 12.53 9.68 -22.60
CA ARG A 477 12.58 10.98 -23.30
C ARG A 477 11.46 11.90 -22.84
N LEU A 478 11.64 13.22 -22.98
CA LEU A 478 10.66 14.23 -22.57
C LEU A 478 9.28 13.98 -23.18
N SER A 479 9.21 13.64 -24.47
CA SER A 479 7.95 13.39 -25.17
C SER A 479 7.18 12.16 -24.65
N GLU A 480 7.86 11.17 -24.06
CA GLU A 480 7.24 10.02 -23.42
C GLU A 480 6.93 10.31 -21.94
N ALA A 481 7.81 11.05 -21.27
CA ALA A 481 7.63 11.52 -19.90
C ALA A 481 6.39 12.42 -19.75
N VAL A 482 6.07 13.27 -20.75
CA VAL A 482 4.82 14.04 -20.81
C VAL A 482 3.59 13.11 -20.86
N LYS A 483 3.57 12.13 -21.78
CA LYS A 483 2.44 11.18 -21.90
C LYS A 483 2.19 10.39 -20.62
N ARG A 484 3.27 10.04 -19.90
CA ARG A 484 3.23 9.34 -18.61
C ARG A 484 2.95 10.26 -17.40
N GLY A 485 2.83 11.58 -17.61
CA GLY A 485 2.58 12.55 -16.54
C GLY A 485 3.75 12.73 -15.57
N LEU A 486 4.98 12.39 -15.99
CA LEU A 486 6.20 12.60 -15.22
C LEU A 486 6.71 14.04 -15.32
N VAL A 487 6.26 14.80 -16.31
CA VAL A 487 6.42 16.26 -16.50
C VAL A 487 5.18 16.81 -17.24
N ASP A 488 4.93 18.12 -17.16
CA ASP A 488 3.98 18.81 -18.05
C ASP A 488 4.68 19.40 -19.29
N GLU A 489 3.90 19.81 -20.31
CA GLU A 489 4.42 20.37 -21.55
C GLU A 489 5.22 21.68 -21.35
N ALA A 490 4.81 22.53 -20.42
CA ALA A 490 5.51 23.79 -20.13
C ALA A 490 6.89 23.53 -19.51
N LEU A 491 7.00 22.49 -18.70
CA LEU A 491 8.25 22.02 -18.11
C LEU A 491 9.10 21.25 -19.14
N ALA A 492 8.50 20.44 -20.00
CA ALA A 492 9.20 19.77 -21.10
C ALA A 492 9.87 20.76 -22.05
N GLN A 493 9.19 21.86 -22.40
CA GLN A 493 9.79 22.97 -23.17
C GLN A 493 11.01 23.59 -22.46
N GLN A 494 10.95 23.78 -21.13
CA GLN A 494 12.08 24.29 -20.34
C GLN A 494 13.26 23.29 -20.26
N LEU A 495 12.99 21.99 -20.36
CA LEU A 495 13.97 20.92 -20.26
C LEU A 495 14.59 20.51 -21.61
N GLN A 496 14.08 20.99 -22.74
CA GLN A 496 14.52 20.56 -24.07
C GLN A 496 16.04 20.71 -24.31
N GLN A 497 16.64 21.81 -23.84
CA GLN A 497 18.10 22.03 -23.96
C GLN A 497 18.92 21.03 -23.12
N PHE A 498 18.35 20.52 -22.04
CA PHE A 498 18.98 19.51 -21.18
C PHE A 498 18.85 18.11 -21.77
N GLU A 499 17.73 17.76 -22.42
CA GLU A 499 17.61 16.52 -23.19
C GLU A 499 18.60 16.51 -24.38
N GLN A 500 18.75 17.64 -25.08
CA GLN A 500 19.78 17.81 -26.12
C GLN A 500 21.21 17.68 -25.56
N ALA A 501 21.47 18.13 -24.33
CA ALA A 501 22.76 17.94 -23.68
C ALA A 501 23.12 16.45 -23.42
N TYR A 502 22.16 15.53 -23.48
CA TYR A 502 22.37 14.09 -23.36
C TYR A 502 22.41 13.34 -24.71
N TYR A 503 21.47 13.62 -25.61
CA TYR A 503 21.43 12.99 -26.95
C TYR A 503 22.29 13.70 -28.02
N GLY A 504 22.88 14.85 -27.67
CA GLY A 504 23.72 15.66 -28.53
C GLY A 504 23.02 16.89 -29.09
N ILE A 505 23.78 17.98 -29.23
CA ILE A 505 23.31 19.26 -29.76
C ILE A 505 23.70 19.32 -31.24
N LEU A 506 22.71 19.36 -32.13
CA LEU A 506 22.95 19.42 -33.57
C LEU A 506 23.55 20.77 -33.96
N ASN A 507 24.76 20.76 -34.52
CA ASN A 507 25.34 21.92 -35.19
C ASN A 507 24.62 22.15 -36.54
N PRO A 508 23.97 23.31 -36.77
CA PRO A 508 23.21 23.55 -38.00
C PRO A 508 24.06 23.73 -39.27
N GLN A 509 25.34 24.09 -39.15
CA GLN A 509 26.24 24.29 -40.29
C GLN A 509 26.95 23.00 -40.74
N THR A 510 27.29 22.12 -39.80
CA THR A 510 28.06 20.89 -40.07
C THR A 510 27.21 19.62 -40.04
N GLY A 511 26.00 19.68 -39.47
CA GLY A 511 25.14 18.51 -39.25
C GLY A 511 25.66 17.55 -38.18
N LYS A 512 26.76 17.89 -37.48
CA LYS A 512 27.36 17.04 -36.45
C LYS A 512 26.61 17.17 -35.12
N MET A 513 26.50 16.06 -34.38
CA MET A 513 26.06 16.05 -32.99
C MET A 513 27.22 16.43 -32.07
N LEU A 514 27.07 17.52 -31.32
CA LEU A 514 28.07 18.03 -30.41
C LEU A 514 27.80 17.62 -28.96
N SER A 515 28.88 17.41 -28.21
CA SER A 515 28.80 17.32 -26.74
C SER A 515 28.50 18.69 -26.12
N VAL A 516 28.10 18.70 -24.84
CA VAL A 516 27.80 19.93 -24.08
C VAL A 516 28.95 20.95 -24.18
N SER A 517 30.19 20.51 -23.96
CA SER A 517 31.34 21.40 -23.97
C SER A 517 31.64 21.98 -25.36
N GLN A 518 31.48 21.18 -26.41
CA GLN A 518 31.65 21.63 -27.80
C GLN A 518 30.57 22.67 -28.17
N ALA A 519 29.31 22.41 -27.83
CA ALA A 519 28.22 23.36 -28.07
C ALA A 519 28.39 24.68 -27.31
N VAL A 520 28.99 24.67 -26.11
CA VAL A 520 29.35 25.90 -25.37
C VAL A 520 30.49 26.66 -26.06
N GLN A 521 31.51 25.96 -26.56
CA GLN A 521 32.63 26.57 -27.30
C GLN A 521 32.17 27.21 -28.62
N GLU A 522 31.23 26.57 -29.32
CA GLU A 522 30.63 27.07 -30.56
C GLU A 522 29.48 28.07 -30.33
N ASN A 523 29.17 28.42 -29.07
CA ASN A 523 28.07 29.32 -28.66
C ASN A 523 26.66 28.86 -29.08
N LEU A 524 26.49 27.56 -29.33
CA LEU A 524 25.19 26.92 -29.62
C LEU A 524 24.41 26.61 -28.34
N LEU A 525 25.06 26.59 -27.17
CA LEU A 525 24.42 26.44 -25.85
C LEU A 525 24.81 27.61 -24.91
N PRO A 526 23.86 28.22 -24.17
CA PRO A 526 24.17 29.24 -23.17
C PRO A 526 25.15 28.74 -22.11
N LYS A 527 26.12 29.58 -21.73
CA LYS A 527 27.21 29.21 -20.82
C LYS A 527 26.73 28.75 -19.43
N ASP A 528 25.64 29.33 -18.92
CA ASP A 528 25.07 28.94 -17.62
C ASP A 528 24.37 27.57 -17.67
N VAL A 529 23.69 27.26 -18.79
CA VAL A 529 23.05 25.96 -19.05
C VAL A 529 24.13 24.90 -19.23
N GLY A 530 25.12 25.18 -20.08
CA GLY A 530 26.25 24.29 -20.31
C GLY A 530 27.03 23.98 -19.04
N PHE A 531 27.30 24.98 -18.18
CA PHE A 531 27.92 24.78 -16.87
C PHE A 531 27.11 23.80 -16.01
N ARG A 532 25.78 23.96 -15.90
CA ARG A 532 24.91 23.06 -15.13
C ARG A 532 24.92 21.64 -15.70
N CYS A 533 24.79 21.49 -17.03
CA CYS A 533 24.85 20.18 -17.68
C CYS A 533 26.18 19.47 -17.42
N ILE A 534 27.31 20.19 -17.49
CA ILE A 534 28.64 19.66 -17.17
C ILE A 534 28.73 19.25 -15.69
N GLU A 535 28.29 20.10 -14.75
CA GLU A 535 28.25 19.82 -13.31
C GLU A 535 27.45 18.55 -13.01
N PHE A 536 26.22 18.44 -13.54
CA PHE A 536 25.35 17.28 -13.35
C PHE A 536 25.92 16.00 -13.97
N GLN A 537 26.45 16.06 -15.21
CA GLN A 537 27.04 14.89 -15.87
C GLN A 537 28.27 14.37 -15.13
N LEU A 538 29.20 15.25 -14.72
CA LEU A 538 30.38 14.87 -13.95
C LEU A 538 30.02 14.28 -12.58
N LEU A 539 29.08 14.88 -11.85
CA LEU A 539 28.60 14.35 -10.56
C LEU A 539 27.82 13.03 -10.69
N THR A 540 27.39 12.66 -11.90
CA THR A 540 26.78 11.36 -12.25
C THR A 540 27.72 10.45 -13.03
N GLY A 541 29.04 10.59 -12.85
CA GLY A 541 30.06 9.64 -13.33
C GLY A 541 30.84 10.05 -14.58
N GLY A 542 30.57 11.21 -15.18
CA GLY A 542 31.38 11.73 -16.28
C GLY A 542 30.60 12.43 -17.39
N LEU A 543 31.28 13.19 -18.24
CA LEU A 543 30.67 13.86 -19.40
C LEU A 543 30.18 12.85 -20.42
N VAL A 544 28.96 13.04 -20.92
CA VAL A 544 28.33 12.11 -21.86
C VAL A 544 28.82 12.38 -23.28
N ASN A 545 29.34 11.34 -23.95
CA ASN A 545 29.52 11.35 -25.40
C ASN A 545 28.14 11.11 -26.06
N PRO A 546 27.59 12.06 -26.84
CA PRO A 546 26.25 11.90 -27.42
C PRO A 546 26.16 10.77 -28.44
N GLU A 547 27.25 10.41 -29.13
CA GLU A 547 27.26 9.36 -30.16
C GLU A 547 27.35 7.95 -29.54
N THR A 548 28.25 7.73 -28.59
CA THR A 548 28.46 6.40 -27.97
C THR A 548 27.67 6.17 -26.69
N GLN A 549 27.15 7.26 -26.07
CA GLN A 549 26.50 7.27 -24.74
C GLN A 549 27.43 6.84 -23.59
N GLU A 550 28.73 6.70 -23.86
CA GLU A 550 29.77 6.46 -22.85
C GLU A 550 30.09 7.75 -22.08
N ARG A 551 30.70 7.60 -20.90
CA ARG A 551 31.06 8.72 -20.02
C ARG A 551 32.57 8.90 -19.95
N VAL A 552 33.03 10.12 -20.24
CA VAL A 552 34.42 10.54 -20.05
C VAL A 552 34.61 10.96 -18.59
N SER A 553 35.55 10.30 -17.91
CA SER A 553 35.82 10.51 -16.47
C SER A 553 36.21 11.96 -16.14
N PHE A 554 36.03 12.39 -14.90
CA PHE A 554 36.44 13.73 -14.47
C PHE A 554 37.93 13.96 -14.74
N GLU A 555 38.78 12.99 -14.39
CA GLU A 555 40.22 13.01 -14.58
C GLU A 555 40.62 13.18 -16.05
N GLU A 556 39.96 12.45 -16.96
CA GLU A 556 40.21 12.53 -18.40
C GLU A 556 39.69 13.84 -19.01
N VAL A 557 38.56 14.37 -18.55
CA VAL A 557 38.07 15.70 -18.94
C VAL A 557 39.06 16.80 -18.56
N MET A 558 39.73 16.69 -17.40
CA MET A 558 40.79 17.63 -16.99
C MET A 558 42.06 17.53 -17.85
N GLN A 559 42.40 16.33 -18.38
CA GLN A 559 43.61 16.09 -19.17
C GLN A 559 43.42 16.42 -20.66
N SER A 560 42.26 16.07 -21.22
CA SER A 560 41.92 16.21 -22.64
C SER A 560 41.60 17.64 -23.07
N GLY A 561 41.39 18.57 -22.13
CA GLY A 561 41.00 19.95 -22.42
C GLY A 561 39.56 20.09 -22.95
N LEU A 562 38.72 19.05 -22.78
CA LEU A 562 37.30 19.08 -23.14
C LEU A 562 36.52 20.20 -22.43
N VAL A 563 36.99 20.64 -21.26
CA VAL A 563 36.47 21.78 -20.51
C VAL A 563 37.61 22.78 -20.28
N ASP A 564 37.32 24.07 -20.34
CA ASP A 564 38.34 25.11 -20.13
C ASP A 564 38.88 25.11 -18.69
N LYS A 565 40.11 25.61 -18.51
CA LYS A 565 40.82 25.57 -17.22
C LYS A 565 40.11 26.32 -16.08
N VAL A 566 39.29 27.33 -16.38
CA VAL A 566 38.57 28.10 -15.36
C VAL A 566 37.35 27.31 -14.89
N THR A 567 36.53 26.83 -15.83
CA THR A 567 35.38 25.97 -15.52
C THR A 567 35.82 24.69 -14.80
N ALA A 568 36.92 24.07 -15.24
CA ALA A 568 37.56 22.94 -14.58
C ALA A 568 37.93 23.20 -13.10
N ALA A 569 38.53 24.36 -12.80
CA ALA A 569 38.90 24.74 -11.44
C ALA A 569 37.67 24.96 -10.55
N VAL A 570 36.63 25.61 -11.08
CA VAL A 570 35.35 25.85 -10.38
C VAL A 570 34.62 24.54 -10.06
N LEU A 571 34.59 23.59 -11.00
CA LEU A 571 33.94 22.28 -10.79
C LEU A 571 34.68 21.42 -9.76
N LYS A 572 36.00 21.59 -9.63
CA LYS A 572 36.85 20.82 -8.71
C LYS A 572 36.73 21.26 -7.24
N ASP A 573 36.57 22.55 -6.96
CA ASP A 573 36.44 23.07 -5.59
C ASP A 573 34.96 23.23 -5.19
N GLU A 574 34.53 22.37 -4.27
CA GLU A 574 33.18 22.30 -3.71
C GLU A 574 32.65 23.63 -3.18
N LYS A 575 33.53 24.57 -2.79
CA LYS A 575 33.13 25.89 -2.30
C LYS A 575 32.40 26.73 -3.35
N PHE A 576 32.60 26.44 -4.63
CA PHE A 576 31.92 27.14 -5.74
C PHE A 576 30.65 26.40 -6.22
N HIS A 577 30.36 25.20 -5.70
CA HIS A 577 29.13 24.48 -6.04
C HIS A 577 27.92 25.24 -5.50
N THR A 578 26.99 25.60 -6.40
CA THR A 578 25.88 26.48 -6.03
C THR A 578 24.83 25.73 -5.21
N LYS A 579 24.38 26.31 -4.08
CA LYS A 579 23.29 25.77 -3.25
C LYS A 579 21.91 25.99 -3.88
N CYS A 580 21.71 25.40 -5.05
CA CYS A 580 20.55 25.62 -5.92
C CYS A 580 19.27 24.89 -5.46
N LEU A 581 19.38 23.89 -4.59
CA LEU A 581 18.26 23.05 -4.14
C LEU A 581 17.80 23.44 -2.73
N ALA A 582 16.50 23.31 -2.44
CA ALA A 582 15.98 23.21 -1.08
C ALA A 582 15.77 21.73 -0.71
N CYS A 583 16.43 21.25 0.35
CA CYS A 583 16.32 19.86 0.80
C CYS A 583 14.84 19.46 1.07
N PRO A 584 14.25 18.47 0.38
CA PRO A 584 12.85 18.12 0.56
C PRO A 584 12.48 17.65 1.98
N LYS A 585 13.44 17.12 2.75
CA LYS A 585 13.26 16.77 4.17
C LYS A 585 13.44 17.96 5.12
N THR A 586 14.56 18.69 5.01
CA THR A 586 14.97 19.70 6.03
C THR A 586 14.70 21.15 5.65
N LYS A 587 14.31 21.40 4.39
CA LYS A 587 14.11 22.71 3.73
C LYS A 587 15.34 23.64 3.70
N ARG A 588 16.50 23.20 4.23
CA ARG A 588 17.79 23.92 4.12
C ARG A 588 18.28 23.94 2.67
N LYS A 589 18.97 25.01 2.28
CA LYS A 589 19.62 25.10 0.96
C LYS A 589 20.85 24.19 0.90
N ILE A 590 20.94 23.37 -0.16
CA ILE A 590 22.01 22.39 -0.40
C ILE A 590 22.46 22.43 -1.88
N THR A 591 23.68 21.95 -2.15
CA THR A 591 24.18 21.72 -3.52
C THR A 591 23.58 20.44 -4.13
N PHE A 592 23.80 20.22 -5.44
CA PHE A 592 23.40 18.96 -6.09
C PHE A 592 24.25 17.78 -5.60
N LYS A 593 25.57 17.97 -5.41
CA LYS A 593 26.46 16.99 -4.78
C LYS A 593 25.97 16.59 -3.38
N GLU A 594 25.65 17.58 -2.55
CA GLU A 594 25.08 17.38 -1.22
C GLU A 594 23.75 16.60 -1.23
N ALA A 595 22.97 16.67 -2.32
CA ALA A 595 21.75 15.88 -2.49
C ALA A 595 22.04 14.44 -2.92
N LEU A 596 23.02 14.19 -3.80
CA LEU A 596 23.47 12.85 -4.17
C LEU A 596 24.02 12.08 -2.95
N GLU A 597 24.86 12.73 -2.15
CA GLU A 597 25.44 12.15 -0.92
C GLU A 597 24.40 11.79 0.15
N ARG A 598 23.28 12.51 0.19
CA ARG A 598 22.15 12.27 1.11
C ARG A 598 21.04 11.41 0.52
N SER A 599 21.16 11.03 -0.75
CA SER A 599 20.23 10.12 -1.42
C SER A 599 20.51 8.68 -1.04
N VAL A 600 19.49 7.84 -1.17
CA VAL A 600 19.60 6.39 -0.97
C VAL A 600 19.27 5.68 -2.28
N PHE A 601 20.01 4.62 -2.57
CA PHE A 601 19.66 3.74 -3.67
C PHE A 601 18.41 2.94 -3.33
N ASP A 602 17.50 2.88 -4.30
CA ASP A 602 16.24 2.19 -4.19
C ASP A 602 16.40 0.72 -4.59
N CYS A 603 16.13 -0.19 -3.66
CA CYS A 603 16.21 -1.64 -3.82
C CYS A 603 15.25 -2.23 -4.87
N HIS A 604 14.31 -1.42 -5.41
CA HIS A 604 13.34 -1.82 -6.43
C HIS A 604 13.79 -1.41 -7.83
N THR A 605 14.40 -0.23 -7.97
CA THR A 605 14.78 0.35 -9.28
C THR A 605 16.28 0.49 -9.52
N GLY A 606 17.10 0.45 -8.47
CA GLY A 606 18.54 0.78 -8.52
C GLY A 606 18.81 2.28 -8.60
N LEU A 607 17.78 3.13 -8.65
CA LEU A 607 17.90 4.58 -8.81
C LEU A 607 17.99 5.31 -7.46
N ARG A 608 18.51 6.54 -7.46
CA ARG A 608 18.60 7.36 -6.24
C ARG A 608 17.27 8.03 -5.89
N LEU A 609 16.83 7.87 -4.65
CA LEU A 609 15.72 8.61 -4.06
C LEU A 609 16.23 9.57 -2.98
N LEU A 610 15.69 10.79 -2.97
CA LEU A 610 15.95 11.77 -1.92
C LEU A 610 14.79 11.79 -0.92
N GLU A 611 15.08 11.67 0.37
CA GLU A 611 14.04 11.71 1.40
C GLU A 611 13.29 13.05 1.40
N ALA A 612 11.97 12.97 1.53
CA ALA A 612 11.08 14.11 1.58
C ALA A 612 10.07 13.98 2.72
N THR A 613 9.56 15.12 3.17
CA THR A 613 8.47 15.18 4.15
C THR A 613 7.54 16.33 3.78
N LYS A 614 6.24 16.05 3.78
CA LYS A 614 5.21 17.01 3.37
C LYS A 614 5.14 18.16 4.37
N LEU A 615 5.03 19.39 3.88
CA LEU A 615 4.70 20.53 4.73
C LEU A 615 3.23 20.39 5.17
N HIS A 616 2.99 20.18 6.45
CA HIS A 616 1.64 20.30 7.01
C HIS A 616 1.21 21.77 7.02
N PRO A 617 0.11 22.16 6.34
CA PRO A 617 -0.41 23.52 6.40
C PRO A 617 -1.24 23.72 7.68
N PHE A 618 -0.59 23.57 8.84
CA PHE A 618 -1.16 23.93 10.15
C PHE A 618 -0.35 25.08 10.74
N GLY A 619 -1.01 26.25 10.84
CA GLY A 619 -0.34 27.53 11.05
C GLY A 619 0.41 27.66 12.37
N ALA A 620 1.61 28.23 12.30
CA ALA A 620 2.38 28.97 13.31
C ALA A 620 2.64 28.37 14.72
N LYS A 621 1.95 27.31 15.17
CA LYS A 621 2.07 26.78 16.55
C LYS A 621 2.88 25.48 16.70
N ALA A 622 3.19 24.78 15.62
CA ALA A 622 3.99 23.55 15.67
C ALA A 622 5.52 23.77 15.67
N MET A 623 6.01 24.99 15.45
CA MET A 623 7.45 25.25 15.28
C MET A 623 8.29 25.15 16.57
N TYR A 624 7.66 24.93 17.73
CA TYR A 624 8.35 24.83 19.03
C TYR A 624 8.82 23.41 19.41
N HIS A 625 8.34 22.35 18.76
CA HIS A 625 8.64 20.98 19.19
C HIS A 625 9.91 20.34 18.58
N TYR A 626 10.58 20.99 17.64
CA TYR A 626 11.75 20.42 16.94
C TYR A 626 13.13 20.93 17.40
N ILE A 627 13.20 21.79 18.42
CA ILE A 627 14.45 22.46 18.86
C ILE A 627 15.03 21.87 20.17
N LEU A 628 14.29 21.01 20.89
CA LEU A 628 14.70 20.49 22.21
C LEU A 628 15.19 19.02 22.23
N ALA A 629 15.45 18.40 21.08
CA ALA A 629 15.94 17.02 21.00
C ALA A 629 17.47 16.88 20.89
N TYR A 630 18.24 17.97 20.89
CA TYR A 630 19.70 17.95 20.91
C TYR A 630 20.27 19.08 21.81
N LYS A 631 20.51 18.73 23.07
CA LYS A 631 21.54 19.31 23.95
C LYS A 631 22.09 18.20 24.84
#